data_AF-A0A8C6B8R5-F1
#
_entry.id   AF-A0A8C6B8R5-F1
#
_cell.length_a   1.000
_cell.length_b   1.000
_cell.length_c   1.000
_cell.angle_alpha   90.00
_cell.angle_beta   90.00
_cell.angle_gamma   90.00
#
_symmetry.space_group_name_H-M   'P 1'
#
loop_
_entity.id
_entity.type
_entity.pdbx_description
1 polymer ?
#
loop_
_entity_poly.entity_id
_entity_poly.type
_entity_poly.pdbx_seq_one_letter_code
_entity_poly.pdbx_strand_id
1 'polypeptide(L)' 'WLRGLVLQALRNAWGICVSHGQLPPLPVPQKIVATWEIISLGRQPVPEYFNFAHDVLDVWSQLERVKLTVSQ' A
#
# COMPACT_ATOMS: atom_id res chain seq x y z
N TRP A 1 17.16 -11.71 -31.13
CA TRP A 1 15.72 -11.56 -31.41
C TRP A 1 14.83 -12.12 -30.29
N LEU A 2 15.05 -13.36 -29.80
CA LEU A 2 14.26 -13.98 -28.71
C LEU A 2 14.16 -13.18 -27.40
N ARG A 3 15.23 -12.51 -26.94
CA ARG A 3 15.21 -11.79 -25.64
C ARG A 3 14.19 -10.64 -25.60
N GLY A 4 13.93 -9.99 -26.74
CA GLY A 4 12.94 -8.91 -26.83
C GLY A 4 11.50 -9.42 -26.70
N LEU A 5 11.20 -10.58 -27.29
CA LEU A 5 9.88 -11.20 -27.21
C LEU A 5 9.57 -11.70 -25.79
N VAL A 6 10.57 -12.25 -25.09
CA VAL A 6 10.43 -12.68 -23.70
C VAL A 6 10.16 -11.49 -22.78
N LEU A 7 10.90 -10.39 -22.92
CA LEU A 7 10.66 -9.16 -22.14
C LEU A 7 9.29 -8.53 -22.43
N GLN A 8 8.86 -8.56 -23.70
CA GLN A 8 7.54 -8.07 -24.10
C GLN A 8 6.42 -8.92 -23.48
N ALA A 9 6.56 -10.26 -23.49
CA ALA A 9 5.61 -11.17 -22.88
C ALA A 9 5.54 -11.01 -21.36
N LEU A 10 6.69 -10.83 -20.69
CA LEU A 10 6.75 -10.55 -19.25
C LEU A 10 6.06 -9.22 -18.90
N ARG A 11 6.28 -8.17 -19.70
CA ARG A 11 5.64 -6.86 -19.48
C ARG A 11 4.12 -6.92 -19.69
N ASN A 12 3.66 -7.69 -20.68
CA ASN A 12 2.23 -7.89 -20.92
C ASN A 12 1.60 -8.74 -19.80
N ALA A 13 2.27 -9.80 -19.34
CA ALA A 13 1.82 -10.59 -18.20
C ALA A 13 1.79 -9.76 -16.90
N TRP A 14 2.77 -8.89 -16.68
CA TRP A 14 2.79 -7.93 -15.57
C TRP A 14 1.64 -6.92 -15.65
N GLY A 15 1.35 -6.38 -16.84
CA GLY A 15 0.22 -5.49 -17.07
C GLY A 15 -1.15 -6.16 -16.86
N ILE A 16 -1.27 -7.44 -17.21
CA ILE A 16 -2.53 -8.20 -17.06
C ILE A 16 -2.75 -8.60 -15.58
N CYS A 17 -1.70 -8.98 -14.84
CA CYS A 17 -1.80 -9.29 -13.41
C CYS A 17 -2.17 -8.04 -12.58
N VAL A 18 -1.60 -6.87 -12.91
CA VAL A 18 -1.89 -5.58 -12.26
C VAL A 18 -3.31 -5.07 -12.56
N SER A 19 -3.94 -5.52 -13.66
CA SER A 19 -5.27 -5.04 -14.07
C SER A 19 -6.44 -5.81 -13.43
N HIS A 20 -6.23 -7.06 -12.97
CA HIS A 20 -7.29 -7.89 -12.39
C HIS A 20 -7.44 -7.78 -10.87
N GLY A 21 -6.55 -7.02 -10.22
CA GLY A 21 -6.68 -6.65 -8.83
C GLY A 21 -6.08 -5.27 -8.68
N GLN A 22 -6.86 -4.22 -8.91
CA GLN A 22 -6.60 -2.97 -8.24
C GLN A 22 -6.79 -3.24 -6.75
N LEU A 23 -5.79 -3.89 -6.13
CA LEU A 23 -5.64 -3.93 -4.69
C LEU A 23 -5.79 -2.47 -4.27
N PRO A 24 -6.73 -2.13 -3.37
CA PRO A 24 -6.87 -0.77 -2.90
C PRO A 24 -5.47 -0.27 -2.55
N PRO A 25 -5.09 0.97 -2.92
CA PRO A 25 -3.74 1.48 -2.72
C PRO A 25 -3.33 1.10 -1.31
N LEU A 26 -2.35 0.20 -1.22
CA LEU A 26 -2.04 -0.51 0.01
C LEU A 26 -1.90 0.55 1.10
N PRO A 27 -2.66 0.49 2.20
CA PRO A 27 -2.56 1.52 3.21
C PRO A 27 -1.14 1.46 3.76
N VAL A 28 -0.32 2.44 3.38
CA VAL A 28 1.10 2.45 3.72
C VAL A 28 1.21 3.06 5.11
N PRO A 29 1.73 2.33 6.12
CA PRO A 29 1.92 2.88 7.47
C PRO A 29 2.73 4.18 7.47
N GLN A 30 3.58 4.38 6.45
CA GLN A 30 4.36 5.60 6.24
C GLN A 30 3.49 6.86 6.13
N LYS A 31 2.27 6.76 5.60
CA LYS A 31 1.35 7.91 5.54
C LYS A 31 0.89 8.31 6.95
N ILE A 32 0.59 7.34 7.81
CA ILE A 32 0.19 7.58 9.20
C ILE A 32 1.35 8.20 9.98
N VAL A 33 2.56 7.65 9.83
CA VAL A 33 3.77 8.16 10.48
C VAL A 33 4.06 9.60 10.02
N ALA A 34 4.06 9.87 8.72
CA ALA A 34 4.30 11.21 8.19
C ALA A 34 3.26 12.22 8.66
N THR A 35 1.97 11.84 8.72
CA THR A 35 0.91 12.69 9.26
C THR A 35 1.17 13.02 10.74
N TRP A 36 1.60 12.04 11.54
CA TRP A 36 1.91 12.28 12.95
C TRP A 36 3.19 13.13 13.13
N GLU A 37 4.20 12.99 12.28
CA GLU A 37 5.37 13.87 12.33
C GLU A 37 4.98 15.34 12.05
N ILE A 38 4.14 15.58 11.06
CA ILE A 38 3.69 16.94 10.69
C ILE A 38 2.84 17.55 11.80
N ILE A 39 1.96 16.76 12.44
CA ILE A 39 1.16 17.20 13.59
C ILE A 39 2.04 17.45 14.81
N SER A 40 3.01 16.58 15.10
CA SER A 40 3.97 16.75 16.22
C SER A 40 4.77 18.05 16.09
N LEU A 41 5.10 18.43 14.85
CA LEU A 41 5.78 19.69 14.53
C LEU A 41 4.85 20.92 14.56
N GLY A 42 3.56 20.75 14.89
CA GLY A 42 2.57 21.83 14.91
C GLY A 42 2.23 22.39 13.52
N ARG A 43 2.61 21.70 12.44
CA ARG A 43 2.37 22.16 11.06
C ARG A 43 0.98 21.81 10.55
N GLN A 44 0.30 20.87 11.20
CA GLN A 44 -1.07 20.48 10.90
C GLN A 44 -1.85 20.34 12.21
N PRO A 45 -3.12 20.78 12.26
CA PRO A 45 -3.98 20.53 13.40
C PRO A 45 -4.25 19.04 13.59
N VAL A 46 -4.52 18.66 14.84
CA VAL A 46 -5.00 17.31 15.16
C VAL A 46 -6.36 17.09 14.48
N PRO A 47 -6.58 15.94 13.82
CA PRO A 47 -7.87 15.62 13.22
C PRO A 47 -9.00 15.64 14.25
N GLU A 48 -10.19 16.10 13.82
CA GLU A 48 -11.40 16.10 14.65
C GLU A 48 -11.82 14.67 15.05
N TYR A 49 -11.56 13.69 14.18
CA TYR A 49 -11.84 12.29 14.40
C TYR A 49 -10.57 11.49 14.20
N PHE A 50 -10.14 10.81 15.26
CA PHE A 50 -9.03 9.86 15.24
C PHE A 50 -9.44 8.63 16.02
N ASN A 51 -9.31 7.46 15.40
CA ASN A 51 -9.58 6.18 16.04
C ASN A 51 -8.38 5.27 15.88
N PHE A 52 -7.71 4.95 16.99
CA PHE A 52 -6.50 4.13 16.96
C PHE A 52 -6.73 2.73 16.35
N ALA A 53 -7.90 2.11 16.59
CA ALA A 53 -8.19 0.79 16.05
C ALA A 53 -8.31 0.83 14.52
N HIS A 54 -9.07 1.79 13.99
CA HIS A 54 -9.29 1.91 12.56
C HIS A 54 -8.09 2.52 11.82
N ASP A 55 -7.51 3.60 12.35
CA ASP A 55 -6.51 4.39 11.64
C ASP A 55 -5.09 3.84 11.80
N VAL A 56 -4.85 3.01 12.82
CA VAL A 56 -3.56 2.35 13.03
C VAL A 56 -3.71 0.85 12.92
N LEU A 57 -4.46 0.18 13.81
CA LEU A 57 -4.44 -1.28 13.89
C LEU A 57 -4.95 -1.98 12.61
N ASP A 58 -6.04 -1.48 12.00
CA ASP A 58 -6.58 -2.07 10.76
C ASP A 58 -5.61 -1.94 9.59
N VAL A 59 -4.90 -0.82 9.47
CA VAL A 59 -3.88 -0.62 8.42
C VAL A 59 -2.73 -1.60 8.58
N TRP A 60 -2.26 -1.81 9.81
CA TRP A 60 -1.19 -2.77 10.10
C TRP A 60 -1.66 -4.22 9.89
N SER A 61 -2.89 -4.55 10.30
CA SER A 61 -3.48 -5.87 10.07
C SER A 61 -3.64 -6.18 8.58
N GLN A 62 -4.09 -5.21 7.78
CA GLN A 62 -4.19 -5.36 6.32
C GLN A 62 -2.84 -5.61 5.67
N LEU A 63 -1.79 -4.90 6.10
CA LEU A 63 -0.43 -5.12 5.62
C LEU A 63 0.06 -6.55 5.90
N GLU A 64 -0.17 -7.06 7.12
CA GLU A 64 0.20 -8.42 7.49
C GLU A 64 -0.55 -9.46 6.66
N ARG A 65 -1.87 -9.27 6.48
CA ARG A 65 -2.70 -10.14 5.65
C ARG A 65 -2.21 -10.20 4.21
N VAL A 66 -1.85 -9.05 3.61
CA VAL A 66 -1.31 -8.99 2.24
C VAL A 66 0.05 -9.69 2.14
N LYS A 67 0.93 -9.53 3.13
CA LYS A 67 2.21 -10.26 3.17
C LYS A 67 2.00 -11.77 3.18
N LEU A 68 1.00 -12.23 3.93
CA LEU A 68 0.66 -13.65 4.02
C LEU A 68 0.05 -14.19 2.71
N THR A 69 -0.80 -13.43 2.02
CA THR A 69 -1.37 -13.85 0.72
C THR A 69 -0.39 -13.81 -0.45
N VAL A 70 0.65 -12.96 -0.41
CA VAL A 70 1.69 -12.94 -1.46
C VAL A 70 2.79 -13.98 -1.22
N SER A 71 2.82 -14.59 -0.03
CA SER A 71 3.78 -15.63 0.36
C SER A 71 3.22 -17.05 0.26
N GLN A 72 1.97 -17.22 -0.18
CA GLN A 72 1.33 -18.51 -0.51
C GLN A 72 1.22 -18.67 -2.03
#